data_AF-R5KMQ9-F1
#
_entry.id   AF-R5KMQ9-F1
#
_cell.length_a   1.000
_cell.length_b   1.000
_cell.length_c   1.000
_cell.angle_alpha   90.00
_cell.angle_beta   90.00
_cell.angle_gamma   90.00
#
_symmetry.space_group_name_H-M   'P 1'
#
loop_
_entity.id
_entity.type
_entity.pdbx_description
1 polymer ?
#
loop_
_entity_poly.entity_id
_entity_poly.type
_entity_poly.pdbx_seq_one_letter_code
_entity_poly.pdbx_strand_id
1 'polypeptide(L)'
;MSARIGNTKSFVISSGASLRPNYEPSNGSLISFAVDINGLKGPNVAGRDLFIVCLYNNGLVDDAPYNVADDDSIVPFAGAPLTKEERESLFSSHCSSSTSGISGCFGKILNDNWEMSY
;
A
#
# COMPACT_ATOMS: atom_id res chain seq x y z
N MET A 1 -15.15 -3.75 3.22
CA MET A 1 -14.34 -4.99 3.24
C MET A 1 -12.90 -4.57 3.56
N SER A 2 -12.19 -5.22 4.49
CA SER A 2 -10.90 -4.73 5.04
C SER A 2 -9.75 -4.84 4.02
N ALA A 3 -8.76 -3.93 4.08
CA ALA A 3 -7.60 -3.76 3.17
C ALA A 3 -6.61 -4.95 3.09
N ARG A 4 -7.07 -6.19 3.32
CA ARG A 4 -6.26 -7.44 3.41
C ARG A 4 -4.98 -7.27 4.23
N ILE A 5 -5.02 -6.41 5.22
CA ILE A 5 -4.05 -6.37 6.30
C ILE A 5 -4.45 -7.53 7.21
N GLY A 6 -3.94 -8.73 6.90
CA GLY A 6 -4.23 -9.93 7.68
C GLY A 6 -3.97 -9.70 9.18
N ASN A 7 -4.56 -10.56 10.03
CA ASN A 7 -4.28 -10.57 11.47
C ASN A 7 -2.88 -11.18 11.74
N THR A 8 -1.85 -10.58 11.15
CA THR A 8 -0.46 -11.00 11.28
C THR A 8 0.29 -10.12 12.30
N LYS A 9 1.43 -10.61 12.76
CA LYS A 9 2.24 -9.90 13.76
C LYS A 9 2.90 -8.67 13.13
N SER A 10 2.90 -7.58 13.90
CA SER A 10 3.73 -6.39 13.62
C SER A 10 5.07 -6.51 14.33
N PHE A 11 6.12 -6.00 13.69
CA PHE A 11 7.48 -5.95 14.21
C PHE A 11 7.97 -4.50 14.18
N VAL A 12 8.59 -4.05 15.27
CA VAL A 12 9.26 -2.74 15.29
C VAL A 12 10.73 -2.98 14.98
N ILE A 13 11.25 -2.28 13.97
CA ILE A 13 12.67 -2.34 13.60
C ILE A 13 13.45 -1.24 14.34
N SER A 14 14.78 -1.29 14.28
CA SER A 14 15.66 -0.37 15.02
C SER A 14 15.45 1.12 14.69
N SER A 15 14.89 1.44 13.52
CA SER A 15 14.52 2.81 13.15
C SER A 15 13.28 3.34 13.89
N GLY A 16 12.56 2.48 14.62
CA GLY A 16 11.28 2.80 15.25
C GLY A 16 10.07 2.63 14.32
N ALA A 17 10.30 2.35 13.02
CA ALA A 17 9.24 2.00 12.10
C ALA A 17 8.66 0.61 12.45
N SER A 18 7.38 0.41 12.16
CA SER A 18 6.70 -0.87 12.29
C SER A 18 6.43 -1.49 10.92
N LEU A 19 6.65 -2.79 10.82
CA LEU A 19 6.39 -3.61 9.65
C LEU A 19 5.41 -4.72 10.02
N ARG A 20 4.35 -4.90 9.24
CA ARG A 20 3.45 -6.03 9.32
C ARG A 20 3.46 -6.79 8.00
N PRO A 21 4.30 -7.84 7.86
CA PRO A 21 4.26 -8.70 6.69
C PRO A 21 3.00 -9.58 6.72
N ASN A 22 2.41 -9.79 5.55
CA ASN A 22 1.36 -10.76 5.29
C ASN A 22 1.73 -11.54 4.03
N TYR A 23 2.07 -12.82 4.19
CA TYR A 23 2.35 -13.70 3.05
C TYR A 23 1.03 -14.28 2.54
N GLU A 24 0.53 -13.69 1.45
CA GLU A 24 -0.74 -14.06 0.82
C GLU A 24 -0.61 -13.89 -0.70
N PRO A 25 -0.01 -14.87 -1.40
CA PRO A 25 0.25 -14.75 -2.83
C PRO A 25 -1.05 -14.56 -3.63
N SER A 26 -1.13 -13.48 -4.42
CA SER A 26 -2.30 -13.14 -5.23
C SER A 26 -1.91 -12.16 -6.35
N ASN A 27 -2.40 -12.40 -7.57
CA ASN A 27 -2.18 -11.52 -8.75
C ASN A 27 -0.70 -11.11 -8.95
N GLY A 28 0.22 -12.05 -8.73
CA GLY A 28 1.67 -11.81 -8.85
C GLY A 28 2.33 -11.19 -7.62
N SER A 29 1.59 -10.60 -6.67
CA SER A 29 2.11 -10.21 -5.36
C SER A 29 2.35 -11.46 -4.51
N LEU A 30 3.46 -11.50 -3.76
CA LEU A 30 3.81 -12.59 -2.85
C LEU A 30 3.58 -12.22 -1.38
N ILE A 31 4.02 -11.02 -1.00
CA ILE A 31 3.97 -10.52 0.38
C ILE A 31 3.53 -9.07 0.33
N SER A 32 2.54 -8.71 1.14
CA SER A 32 2.25 -7.32 1.46
C SER A 32 2.85 -6.94 2.81
N PHE A 33 3.27 -5.70 2.93
CA PHE A 33 3.77 -5.09 4.16
C PHE A 33 2.89 -3.89 4.47
N ALA A 34 2.26 -3.86 5.64
CA ALA A 34 1.88 -2.58 6.22
C ALA A 34 3.11 -1.96 6.87
N VAL A 35 3.53 -0.82 6.36
CA VAL A 35 4.71 -0.06 6.79
C VAL A 35 4.22 1.20 7.48
N ASP A 36 4.61 1.38 8.73
CA ASP A 36 4.32 2.61 9.48
C ASP A 36 5.62 3.18 10.02
N ILE A 37 6.05 4.32 9.48
CA ILE A 37 7.30 4.98 9.84
C ILE A 37 7.19 5.87 11.09
N ASN A 38 5.98 6.18 11.54
CA ASN A 38 5.74 6.98 12.74
C ASN A 38 5.62 6.10 14.01
N GLY A 39 5.35 4.80 13.82
CA GLY A 39 5.34 3.80 14.88
C GLY A 39 4.32 4.11 15.97
N LEU A 40 4.72 4.04 17.24
CA LEU A 40 3.81 4.27 18.38
C LEU A 40 3.45 5.74 18.63
N LYS A 41 4.00 6.69 17.86
CA LYS A 41 3.81 8.12 18.15
C LYS A 41 2.42 8.62 17.81
N GLY A 42 1.80 8.10 16.74
CA GLY A 42 0.46 8.48 16.31
C GLY A 42 0.29 9.98 15.98
N PRO A 43 -0.87 10.38 15.41
CA PRO A 43 -1.75 9.51 14.61
C PRO A 43 -0.98 8.97 13.40
N ASN A 44 -1.26 7.74 12.97
CA ASN A 44 -0.65 7.16 11.77
C ASN A 44 -1.65 7.28 10.61
N VAL A 45 -1.26 8.00 9.57
CA VAL A 45 -2.10 8.47 8.47
C VAL A 45 -1.59 7.86 7.16
N ALA A 46 -2.51 7.21 6.44
CA ALA A 46 -2.23 6.63 5.14
C ALA A 46 -1.63 7.69 4.19
N GLY A 47 -0.56 7.33 3.48
CA GLY A 47 0.14 8.23 2.56
C GLY A 47 1.12 9.22 3.20
N ARG A 48 1.01 9.51 4.51
CA ARG A 48 2.00 10.34 5.21
C ARG A 48 3.05 9.51 5.92
N ASP A 49 2.60 8.55 6.71
CA ASP A 49 3.48 7.71 7.53
C ASP A 49 3.06 6.24 7.57
N LEU A 50 1.89 5.90 7.03
CA LEU A 50 1.38 4.54 6.93
C LEU A 50 1.15 4.16 5.44
N PHE A 51 1.67 3.01 5.03
CA PHE A 51 1.70 2.56 3.63
C PHE A 51 1.43 1.06 3.53
N ILE A 52 0.83 0.63 2.41
CA ILE A 52 0.92 -0.77 1.98
C ILE A 52 1.92 -0.87 0.85
N VAL A 53 2.85 -1.81 0.99
CA VAL A 53 3.90 -2.09 0.03
C VAL A 53 3.85 -3.57 -0.33
N CYS A 54 3.87 -3.92 -1.62
CA CYS A 54 3.81 -5.30 -2.09
C CYS A 54 5.12 -5.71 -2.77
N LEU A 55 5.65 -6.88 -2.37
CA LEU A 55 6.74 -7.56 -3.08
C LEU A 55 6.12 -8.55 -4.07
N TYR A 56 6.43 -8.37 -5.35
CA TYR A 56 5.94 -9.20 -6.45
C TYR A 56 6.90 -10.34 -6.79
N ASN A 57 6.38 -11.36 -7.45
CA ASN A 57 7.10 -12.58 -7.83
C ASN A 57 8.25 -12.36 -8.83
N ASN A 58 8.28 -11.20 -9.48
CA ASN A 58 9.37 -10.74 -10.34
C ASN A 58 10.43 -9.91 -9.58
N GLY A 59 10.33 -9.85 -8.24
CA GLY A 59 11.29 -9.15 -7.37
C GLY A 59 11.08 -7.65 -7.26
N LEU A 60 10.06 -7.10 -7.93
CA LEU A 60 9.74 -5.68 -7.86
C LEU A 60 8.88 -5.36 -6.64
N VAL A 61 9.02 -4.13 -6.17
CA VAL A 61 8.22 -3.57 -5.08
C VAL A 61 7.33 -2.49 -5.66
N ASP A 62 6.03 -2.59 -5.41
CA ASP A 62 5.03 -1.64 -5.89
C ASP A 62 3.85 -1.54 -4.91
N ASP A 63 2.84 -0.73 -5.24
CA ASP A 63 1.62 -0.63 -4.43
C ASP A 63 0.85 -1.95 -4.39
N ALA A 64 -0.07 -2.05 -3.43
CA ALA A 64 -0.97 -3.16 -3.35
C ALA A 64 -2.02 -3.16 -4.46
N PRO A 65 -2.15 -4.29 -5.17
CA PRO A 65 -3.18 -4.51 -6.18
C PRO A 65 -4.54 -4.90 -5.56
N TYR A 66 -4.93 -4.31 -4.43
CA TYR A 66 -6.17 -4.69 -3.77
C TYR A 66 -7.35 -3.96 -4.40
N ASN A 67 -8.12 -4.75 -5.15
CA ASN A 67 -9.20 -4.39 -6.06
C ASN A 67 -10.54 -4.04 -5.38
N VAL A 68 -10.51 -3.42 -4.21
CA VAL A 68 -11.77 -3.16 -3.49
C VAL A 68 -11.66 -1.83 -2.78
N ALA A 69 -12.23 -0.80 -3.39
CA ALA A 69 -12.56 0.44 -2.69
C ALA A 69 -13.59 0.15 -1.61
N ASP A 70 -13.83 1.12 -0.74
CA ASP A 70 -15.00 1.07 0.15
C ASP A 70 -16.33 0.94 -0.64
N ASP A 71 -16.31 1.21 -1.96
CA ASP A 71 -17.42 1.05 -2.90
C ASP A 71 -17.36 -0.22 -3.80
N ASP A 72 -16.45 -1.16 -3.52
CA ASP A 72 -16.22 -2.39 -4.29
C ASP A 72 -15.75 -2.20 -5.76
N SER A 73 -15.33 -0.99 -6.16
CA SER A 73 -14.74 -0.76 -7.49
C SER A 73 -13.38 -1.46 -7.67
N ILE A 74 -13.18 -2.01 -8.87
CA ILE A 74 -12.00 -2.76 -9.28
C ILE A 74 -11.17 -1.91 -10.25
N VAL A 75 -9.90 -1.66 -9.92
CA VAL A 75 -8.91 -1.10 -10.85
C VAL A 75 -8.09 -2.24 -11.45
N PRO A 76 -8.16 -2.50 -12.77
CA PRO A 76 -7.35 -3.53 -13.40
C PRO A 76 -5.89 -3.08 -13.54
N PHE A 77 -4.94 -3.99 -13.29
CA PHE A 77 -3.52 -3.80 -13.64
C PHE A 77 -2.92 -5.15 -14.04
N ALA A 78 -1.84 -5.14 -14.84
CA ALA A 78 -1.27 -6.35 -15.45
C ALA A 78 -0.27 -7.12 -14.56
N GLY A 79 0.25 -6.47 -13.52
CA GLY A 79 1.30 -6.98 -12.63
C GLY A 79 2.31 -5.87 -12.32
N ALA A 80 3.37 -6.18 -11.57
CA ALA A 80 4.44 -5.21 -11.33
C ALA A 80 5.45 -5.15 -12.50
N PRO A 81 6.05 -3.98 -12.80
CA PRO A 81 5.73 -2.70 -12.18
C PRO A 81 4.38 -2.20 -12.69
N LEU A 82 3.61 -1.58 -11.80
CA LEU A 82 2.41 -0.87 -12.19
C LEU A 82 2.81 0.34 -13.04
N THR A 83 1.96 0.68 -14.01
CA THR A 83 2.11 1.91 -14.79
C THR A 83 1.82 3.14 -13.93
N LYS A 84 2.23 4.31 -14.41
CA LYS A 84 1.94 5.58 -13.74
C LYS A 84 0.43 5.79 -13.63
N GLU A 85 -0.30 5.45 -14.68
CA GLU A 85 -1.75 5.57 -14.80
C GLU A 85 -2.49 4.61 -13.87
N GLU A 86 -2.03 3.36 -13.76
CA GLU A 86 -2.60 2.37 -12.83
C GLU A 86 -2.45 2.84 -11.37
N ARG A 87 -1.27 3.35 -11.00
CA ARG A 87 -1.01 3.91 -9.66
C ARG A 87 -1.88 5.14 -9.38
N GLU A 88 -2.04 6.05 -10.34
CA GLU A 88 -2.88 7.24 -10.17
C GLU A 88 -4.37 6.87 -10.06
N SER A 89 -4.82 5.88 -10.83
CA SER A 89 -6.17 5.34 -10.72
C SER A 89 -6.41 4.75 -9.32
N LEU A 90 -5.47 3.95 -8.80
CA LEU A 90 -5.56 3.39 -7.44
C LEU A 90 -5.52 4.47 -6.35
N PHE A 91 -4.65 5.48 -6.49
CA PHE A 91 -4.57 6.59 -5.55
C PHE A 91 -5.91 7.36 -5.48
N SER A 92 -6.44 7.73 -6.64
CA SER A 92 -7.68 8.50 -6.75
C SER A 92 -8.92 7.73 -6.31
N SER A 93 -8.98 6.41 -6.57
CA SER A 93 -10.12 5.57 -6.16
C SER A 93 -10.08 5.12 -4.71
N HIS A 94 -8.91 5.10 -4.05
CA HIS A 94 -8.76 4.54 -2.70
C HIS A 94 -8.12 5.53 -1.71
N CYS A 95 -6.84 5.83 -1.89
CA CYS A 95 -6.05 6.60 -0.91
C CYS A 95 -6.62 8.01 -0.68
N SER A 96 -7.00 8.73 -1.75
CA SER A 96 -7.51 10.09 -1.63
C SER A 96 -9.03 10.18 -1.45
N SER A 97 -9.77 9.12 -1.79
CA SER A 97 -11.24 9.11 -1.78
C SER A 97 -11.84 8.74 -0.42
N SER A 98 -11.07 8.09 0.46
CA SER A 98 -11.53 7.58 1.75
C SER A 98 -10.51 7.79 2.86
N THR A 99 -11.00 8.04 4.08
CA THR A 99 -10.17 8.09 5.29
C THR A 99 -9.70 6.71 5.76
N SER A 100 -10.26 5.62 5.20
CA SER A 100 -9.89 4.23 5.50
C SER A 100 -9.06 3.57 4.39
N GLY A 101 -8.92 4.23 3.23
CA GLY A 101 -8.15 3.75 2.10
C GLY A 101 -6.65 3.89 2.32
N ILE A 102 -5.91 2.81 2.13
CA ILE A 102 -4.43 2.78 2.27
C ILE A 102 -3.72 2.30 1.00
N SER A 103 -4.43 1.58 0.12
CA SER A 103 -3.95 1.22 -1.22
C SER A 103 -3.88 2.46 -2.11
N GLY A 104 -2.94 2.49 -3.04
CA GLY A 104 -2.69 3.61 -3.95
C GLY A 104 -1.79 4.70 -3.37
N CYS A 105 -1.66 4.80 -2.04
CA CYS A 105 -0.83 5.83 -1.41
C CYS A 105 0.66 5.66 -1.72
N PHE A 106 1.17 4.43 -1.75
CA PHE A 106 2.57 4.16 -2.04
C PHE A 106 2.88 4.35 -3.54
N GLY A 107 1.96 3.94 -4.41
CA GLY A 107 2.03 4.17 -5.85
C GLY A 107 2.15 5.65 -6.19
N LYS A 108 1.46 6.53 -5.45
CA LYS A 108 1.59 7.98 -5.61
C LYS A 108 3.00 8.48 -5.29
N ILE A 109 3.61 8.01 -4.20
CA ILE A 109 5.02 8.31 -3.86
C ILE A 109 5.96 7.89 -4.97
N LEU A 110 5.77 6.69 -5.52
CA LEU A 110 6.60 6.19 -6.62
C LEU A 110 6.45 7.07 -7.86
N ASN A 111 5.23 7.52 -8.17
CA ASN A 111 4.96 8.43 -9.29
C ASN A 111 5.54 9.84 -9.10
N ASP A 112 5.68 10.28 -7.85
CA ASP A 112 6.18 11.60 -7.46
C ASP A 112 7.68 11.58 -7.12
N ASN A 113 8.43 10.56 -7.55
CA ASN A 113 9.87 10.42 -7.29
C ASN A 113 10.23 10.52 -5.79
N TRP A 114 9.44 9.90 -4.93
CA TRP A 114 9.61 9.93 -3.47
C TRP A 114 9.34 11.28 -2.80
N GLU A 115 8.80 12.25 -3.53
CA GLU A 115 8.32 13.49 -2.94
C GLU A 115 6.91 13.30 -2.37
N MET A 116 6.73 13.68 -1.10
CA MET A 116 5.44 13.68 -0.42
C MET A 116 4.87 15.09 -0.50
N SER A 117 4.07 15.38 -1.53
CA SER A 117 3.53 16.73 -1.78
C SER A 117 2.09 16.95 -1.33
N TYR A 118 1.54 16.00 -0.56
CA TYR A 118 0.14 16.03 -0.11
C TYR A 118 -0.10 16.99 1.05
#